data_AF-A0A7C3PB00-F1
#
_entry.id   AF-A0A7C3PB00-F1
#
_cell.length_a   1.000
_cell.length_b   1.000
_cell.length_c   1.000
_cell.angle_alpha   90.00
_cell.angle_beta   90.00
_cell.angle_gamma   90.00
#
_symmetry.space_group_name_H-M   'P 1'
#
loop_
_entity.id
_entity.type
_entity.pdbx_description
1 polymer ?
#
loop_
_entity_poly.entity_id
_entity_poly.type
_entity_poly.pdbx_seq_one_letter_code
_entity_poly.pdbx_strand_id
1 'polypeptide(L)'
;MKELPFVSVIIPTRNRAASVRRALEALAVQTYPAERFAVTVVADGCTDATLEVLRQFHAPFEVQTIAQPQAGAAAARNAGAASARGTLLVFLDDDVEADPQLIAAHVDAHSRRSGVVIGHLSPVLAAQRGFFRNALRRWWEAKFDALAHPGHRFHAFDLLSGNFSLAAELFARCGGFDPSLRCHEDYELGIRLVHHGIRFTYAPEATGRHHELTDLRGALRRKFEEGQADVRIGRGHPEIRPALPMTRLLPRRAGGRRVWFRLAFARSSGGDTAAAAAARLLQALERLRLRSRWRRLLDDLLTYWYWRGMAQELPTASAAAEFIDGAVAPVSELDLDLRGGMAEAQGILDETRPAAVRLRFGTQGIAHLLPVPGAEPWRGEHLVLILGMHLTRPLLRAMAQDGSITPPFNVKRLLDLTRAPARYDLREYGIEPG
;
A
#
# COMPACT_ATOMS: atom_id res chain seq x y z
N MET A 1 27.34 -23.31 0.25
CA MET A 1 26.01 -22.76 0.60
C MET A 1 26.17 -21.26 0.75
N LYS A 2 25.29 -20.43 0.18
CA LYS A 2 25.32 -18.98 0.45
C LYS A 2 25.10 -18.77 1.95
N GLU A 3 25.90 -17.90 2.55
CA GLU A 3 25.79 -17.59 3.97
C GLU A 3 24.44 -16.90 4.25
N LEU A 4 23.71 -17.36 5.27
CA LEU A 4 22.41 -16.79 5.64
C LEU A 4 22.57 -15.36 6.17
N PRO A 5 21.91 -14.31 5.66
CA PRO A 5 22.11 -12.94 6.15
C PRO A 5 21.70 -12.80 7.62
N PHE A 6 22.36 -11.89 8.36
CA PHE A 6 21.86 -11.53 9.68
C PHE A 6 20.63 -10.62 9.53
N VAL A 7 19.52 -10.96 10.18
CA VAL A 7 18.25 -10.22 10.10
C VAL A 7 18.01 -9.41 11.37
N SER A 8 17.59 -8.16 11.22
CA SER A 8 17.11 -7.35 12.34
C SER A 8 15.62 -7.09 12.19
N VAL A 9 14.82 -7.67 13.08
CA VAL A 9 13.38 -7.43 13.17
C VAL A 9 13.15 -6.20 14.05
N ILE A 10 12.35 -5.25 13.58
CA ILE A 10 12.10 -3.98 14.26
C ILE A 10 10.61 -3.88 14.56
N ILE A 11 10.28 -3.75 15.85
CA ILE A 11 8.90 -3.69 16.35
C ILE A 11 8.68 -2.41 17.13
N PRO A 12 7.94 -1.42 16.59
CA PRO A 12 7.47 -0.29 17.39
C PRO A 12 6.30 -0.74 18.27
N THR A 13 6.28 -0.31 19.52
CA THR A 13 5.17 -0.58 20.45
C THR A 13 4.88 0.60 21.35
N ARG A 14 3.61 0.76 21.73
CA ARG A 14 3.19 1.77 22.70
C ARG A 14 2.00 1.29 23.52
N ASN A 15 2.18 1.14 24.83
CA ASN A 15 1.13 0.77 25.78
C ASN A 15 0.35 -0.49 25.39
N ARG A 16 1.08 -1.52 24.95
CA ARG A 16 0.54 -2.75 24.35
C ARG A 16 1.27 -3.98 24.84
N ALA A 17 1.51 -4.06 26.14
CA ALA A 17 2.27 -5.13 26.81
C ALA A 17 1.85 -6.55 26.36
N ALA A 18 0.54 -6.82 26.31
CA ALA A 18 0.03 -8.13 25.87
C ALA A 18 0.23 -8.39 24.37
N SER A 19 0.21 -7.34 23.54
CA SER A 19 0.40 -7.45 22.09
C SER A 19 1.85 -7.81 21.77
N VAL A 20 2.78 -7.00 22.26
CA VAL A 20 4.21 -7.21 22.00
C VAL A 20 4.71 -8.55 22.56
N ARG A 21 4.18 -9.00 23.70
CA ARG A 21 4.46 -10.34 24.23
C ARG A 21 4.09 -11.43 23.24
N ARG A 22 2.87 -11.38 22.66
CA ARG A 22 2.43 -12.36 21.66
C ARG A 22 3.29 -12.31 20.40
N ALA A 23 3.64 -11.12 19.92
CA ALA A 23 4.52 -10.97 18.76
C ALA A 23 5.90 -11.62 19.00
N LEU A 24 6.49 -11.40 20.18
CA LEU A 24 7.76 -12.00 20.57
C LEU A 24 7.67 -13.52 20.76
N GLU A 25 6.57 -14.03 21.35
CA GLU A 25 6.30 -15.47 21.46
C GLU A 25 6.22 -16.13 20.09
N ALA A 26 5.59 -15.47 19.11
CA ALA A 26 5.52 -15.96 17.73
C ALA A 26 6.88 -15.98 17.02
N LEU A 27 7.74 -15.00 17.32
CA LEU A 27 9.11 -14.97 16.81
C LEU A 27 10.01 -16.04 17.47
N ALA A 28 9.64 -16.56 18.65
CA ALA A 28 10.43 -17.59 19.35
C ALA A 28 10.39 -18.97 18.69
N VAL A 29 9.45 -19.19 17.77
CA VAL A 29 9.26 -20.46 17.06
C VAL A 29 9.60 -20.37 15.58
N GLN A 30 10.40 -19.38 15.18
CA GLN A 30 10.85 -19.24 13.79
C GLN A 30 11.74 -20.41 13.37
N THR A 31 11.63 -20.81 12.10
CA THR A 31 12.50 -21.83 11.50
C THR A 31 13.85 -21.27 11.07
N TYR A 32 13.99 -19.94 11.05
CA TYR A 32 15.26 -19.27 10.79
C TYR A 32 16.19 -19.41 12.02
N PRO A 33 17.51 -19.67 11.83
CA PRO A 33 18.41 -19.89 12.96
C PRO A 33 18.43 -18.71 13.94
N ALA A 34 18.23 -18.98 15.22
CA ALA A 34 18.06 -17.96 16.25
C ALA A 34 19.30 -17.08 16.45
N GLU A 35 20.48 -17.61 16.14
CA GLU A 35 21.76 -16.90 16.11
C GLU A 35 21.96 -16.01 14.88
N ARG A 36 21.06 -16.08 13.88
CA ARG A 36 21.09 -15.28 12.66
C ARG A 36 20.04 -14.18 12.62
N PHE A 37 19.30 -13.95 13.70
CA PHE A 37 18.46 -12.76 13.81
C PHE A 37 18.43 -12.16 15.21
N ALA A 38 18.09 -10.89 15.27
CA ALA A 38 17.81 -10.16 16.50
C ALA A 38 16.50 -9.38 16.35
N VAL A 39 15.85 -9.11 17.48
CA VAL A 39 14.62 -8.32 17.53
C VAL A 39 14.86 -7.07 18.36
N THR A 40 14.69 -5.90 17.75
CA THR A 40 14.70 -4.62 18.45
C THR A 40 13.26 -4.16 18.66
N VAL A 41 12.84 -4.09 19.91
CA VAL A 41 11.55 -3.52 20.31
C VAL A 41 11.74 -2.08 20.74
N VAL A 42 11.02 -1.16 20.12
CA VAL A 42 11.08 0.28 20.44
C VAL A 42 9.80 0.70 21.15
N ALA A 43 9.91 0.92 22.45
CA ALA A 43 8.83 1.37 23.34
C ALA A 43 8.69 2.91 23.28
N ASP A 44 7.68 3.38 22.55
CA ASP A 44 7.45 4.80 22.25
C ASP A 44 6.56 5.48 23.30
N GLY A 45 7.18 6.01 24.36
CA GLY A 45 6.46 6.67 25.45
C GLY A 45 5.51 5.74 26.22
N CYS A 46 5.94 4.49 26.46
CA CYS A 46 5.17 3.53 27.25
C CYS A 46 5.08 3.94 28.72
N THR A 47 3.89 3.83 29.28
CA THR A 47 3.57 4.12 30.69
C THR A 47 2.86 2.96 31.40
N ASP A 48 2.53 1.90 30.66
CA ASP A 48 1.95 0.66 31.18
C ASP A 48 3.03 -0.38 31.49
N ALA A 49 2.62 -1.64 31.69
CA ALA A 49 3.53 -2.77 31.94
C ALA A 49 4.39 -3.20 30.73
N THR A 50 4.38 -2.48 29.60
CA THR A 50 5.11 -2.88 28.38
C THR A 50 6.61 -3.05 28.65
N LEU A 51 7.26 -2.08 29.32
CA LEU A 51 8.69 -2.15 29.62
C LEU A 51 9.03 -3.30 30.59
N GLU A 52 8.15 -3.59 31.54
CA GLU A 52 8.31 -4.71 32.47
C GLU A 52 8.25 -6.05 31.73
N VAL A 53 7.25 -6.21 30.85
CA VAL A 53 7.12 -7.40 30.00
C VAL A 53 8.35 -7.63 29.14
N LEU A 54 8.88 -6.57 28.51
CA LEU A 54 10.08 -6.66 27.68
C LEU A 54 11.33 -7.05 28.50
N ARG A 55 11.49 -6.50 29.70
CA ARG A 55 12.61 -6.83 30.60
C ARG A 55 12.58 -8.28 31.07
N GLN A 56 11.39 -8.85 31.25
CA GLN A 56 11.21 -10.23 31.71
C GLN A 56 11.16 -11.26 30.56
N PHE A 57 11.16 -10.82 29.31
CA PHE A 57 11.02 -11.72 28.18
C PHE A 57 12.34 -12.45 27.89
N HIS A 58 12.28 -13.77 27.85
CA HIS A 58 13.40 -14.63 27.49
C HIS A 58 13.11 -15.29 26.14
N ALA A 59 14.04 -15.14 25.19
CA ALA A 59 13.89 -15.62 23.82
C ALA A 59 15.11 -16.46 23.40
N PRO A 60 14.97 -17.36 22.41
CA PRO A 60 16.12 -18.06 21.82
C PRO A 60 17.01 -17.15 20.96
N PHE A 61 16.54 -15.95 20.61
CA PHE A 61 17.24 -14.93 19.82
C PHE A 61 17.57 -13.71 20.68
N GLU A 62 18.44 -12.82 20.17
CA GLU A 62 18.78 -11.57 20.86
C GLU A 62 17.59 -10.59 20.82
N VAL A 63 17.19 -10.10 22.00
CA VAL A 63 16.16 -9.07 22.17
C VAL A 63 16.80 -7.79 22.69
N GLN A 64 16.68 -6.70 21.94
CA GLN A 64 17.05 -5.37 22.39
C GLN A 64 15.79 -4.54 22.63
N THR A 65 15.75 -3.80 23.75
CA THR A 65 14.68 -2.83 24.02
C THR A 65 15.24 -1.42 23.96
N ILE A 66 14.59 -0.55 23.20
CA ILE A 66 14.84 0.89 23.18
C ILE A 66 13.62 1.59 23.76
N ALA A 67 13.81 2.36 24.83
CA ALA A 67 12.76 3.24 25.35
C ALA A 67 13.02 4.67 24.88
N GLN A 68 11.98 5.33 24.36
CA GLN A 68 12.07 6.73 23.92
C GLN A 68 10.86 7.54 24.38
N PRO A 69 10.95 8.88 24.46
CA PRO A 69 9.78 9.74 24.57
C PRO A 69 8.81 9.52 23.41
N GLN A 70 7.52 9.80 23.61
CA GLN A 70 6.51 9.64 22.57
C GLN A 70 6.81 10.50 21.33
N ALA A 71 7.38 9.88 20.30
CA ALA A 71 7.78 10.51 19.04
C ALA A 71 7.03 9.94 17.81
N GLY A 72 6.29 8.84 17.98
CA GLY A 72 5.49 8.20 16.93
C GLY A 72 6.19 7.02 16.26
N ALA A 73 5.40 6.22 15.53
CA ALA A 73 5.85 4.95 14.94
C ALA A 73 7.00 5.11 13.94
N ALA A 74 6.99 6.15 13.10
CA ALA A 74 8.07 6.47 12.16
C ALA A 74 9.42 6.67 12.90
N ALA A 75 9.42 7.49 13.95
CA ALA A 75 10.62 7.74 14.76
C ALA A 75 11.08 6.46 15.48
N ALA A 76 10.15 5.68 16.03
CA ALA A 76 10.45 4.41 16.67
C ALA A 76 11.08 3.39 15.69
N ARG A 77 10.52 3.23 14.49
CA ARG A 77 11.09 2.36 13.44
C ARG A 77 12.48 2.82 13.01
N ASN A 78 12.70 4.12 12.87
CA ASN A 78 14.02 4.68 12.57
C ASN A 78 15.05 4.41 13.69
N ALA A 79 14.67 4.59 14.96
CA ALA A 79 15.54 4.30 16.10
C ALA A 79 15.92 2.81 16.14
N GLY A 80 14.96 1.93 15.90
CA GLY A 80 15.21 0.49 15.78
C GLY A 80 16.17 0.17 14.63
N ALA A 81 15.93 0.72 13.45
CA ALA A 81 16.80 0.55 12.28
C ALA A 81 18.22 1.08 12.48
N ALA A 82 18.38 2.21 13.19
CA ALA A 82 19.69 2.78 13.49
C ALA A 82 20.51 1.91 14.46
N SER A 83 19.84 1.15 15.34
CA SER A 83 20.50 0.18 16.25
C SER A 83 20.74 -1.19 15.62
N ALA A 84 20.13 -1.46 14.47
CA ALA A 84 20.17 -2.77 13.82
C ALA A 84 21.57 -3.09 13.28
N ARG A 85 22.00 -4.34 13.47
CA ARG A 85 23.25 -4.88 12.91
C ARG A 85 23.05 -5.80 11.71
N GLY A 86 21.80 -6.16 11.43
CA GLY A 86 21.45 -7.02 10.31
C GLY A 86 21.60 -6.31 8.98
N THR A 87 22.08 -7.03 7.97
CA THR A 87 22.10 -6.53 6.58
C THR A 87 20.69 -6.43 6.01
N LEU A 88 19.73 -7.17 6.57
CA LEU A 88 18.32 -7.15 6.22
C LEU A 88 17.49 -6.66 7.41
N LEU A 89 16.63 -5.67 7.16
CA LEU A 89 15.66 -5.18 8.13
C LEU A 89 14.29 -5.78 7.83
N VAL A 90 13.60 -6.28 8.86
CA VAL A 90 12.20 -6.71 8.80
C VAL A 90 11.40 -5.82 9.74
N PHE A 91 10.50 -4.99 9.21
CA PHE A 91 9.59 -4.20 10.02
C PHE A 91 8.31 -5.01 10.27
N LEU A 92 7.93 -5.11 11.53
CA LEU A 92 6.80 -5.91 11.98
C LEU A 92 6.03 -5.14 13.06
N ASP A 93 4.70 -5.07 12.96
CA ASP A 93 3.89 -4.43 14.00
C ASP A 93 3.73 -5.33 15.25
N ASP A 94 3.51 -4.71 16.41
CA ASP A 94 3.38 -5.41 17.70
C ASP A 94 2.11 -6.26 17.83
N ASP A 95 1.22 -6.22 16.85
CA ASP A 95 0.00 -7.02 16.77
C ASP A 95 0.02 -8.04 15.63
N VAL A 96 1.20 -8.28 15.06
CA VAL A 96 1.42 -9.37 14.12
C VAL A 96 1.99 -10.59 14.85
N GLU A 97 1.25 -11.69 14.79
CA GLU A 97 1.72 -13.01 15.21
C GLU A 97 2.37 -13.67 13.99
N ALA A 98 3.70 -13.63 13.92
CA ALA A 98 4.48 -14.15 12.80
C ALA A 98 4.33 -15.68 12.67
N ASP A 99 4.09 -16.17 11.45
CA ASP A 99 4.14 -17.61 11.21
C ASP A 99 5.59 -18.11 11.28
N PRO A 100 5.83 -19.39 11.63
CA PRO A 100 7.19 -19.94 11.83
C PRO A 100 8.16 -19.71 10.66
N GLN A 101 7.66 -19.61 9.42
CA GLN A 101 8.49 -19.40 8.23
C GLN A 101 8.72 -17.92 7.87
N LEU A 102 8.15 -16.95 8.59
CA LEU A 102 8.12 -15.54 8.16
C LEU A 102 9.51 -14.98 7.84
N ILE A 103 10.48 -15.14 8.75
CA ILE A 103 11.84 -14.61 8.53
C ILE A 103 12.52 -15.33 7.37
N ALA A 104 12.41 -16.65 7.31
CA ALA A 104 13.00 -17.45 6.24
C ALA A 104 12.43 -17.09 4.86
N ALA A 105 11.12 -16.82 4.78
CA ALA A 105 10.45 -16.42 3.54
C ALA A 105 10.86 -15.02 3.07
N HIS A 106 11.05 -14.06 4.00
CA HIS A 106 11.64 -12.76 3.66
C HIS A 106 13.05 -12.92 3.08
N VAL A 107 13.91 -13.69 3.77
CA VAL A 107 15.29 -13.94 3.33
C VAL A 107 15.32 -14.61 1.96
N ASP A 108 14.48 -15.62 1.75
CA ASP A 108 14.41 -16.34 0.48
C ASP A 108 13.92 -15.43 -0.66
N ALA A 109 12.91 -14.58 -0.42
CA ALA A 109 12.46 -13.59 -1.40
C ALA A 109 13.60 -12.63 -1.83
N HIS A 110 14.39 -12.12 -0.87
CA HIS A 110 15.57 -11.29 -1.15
C HIS A 110 16.68 -12.03 -1.92
N SER A 111 16.79 -13.35 -1.73
CA SER A 111 17.75 -14.17 -2.47
C SER A 111 17.40 -14.28 -3.97
N ARG A 112 16.11 -14.18 -4.30
CA ARG A 112 15.57 -14.22 -5.66
C ARG A 112 15.58 -12.84 -6.31
N ARG A 113 15.24 -11.79 -5.56
CA ARG A 113 15.17 -10.40 -6.05
C ARG A 113 15.54 -9.40 -4.95
N SER A 114 16.44 -8.46 -5.27
CA SER A 114 16.77 -7.34 -4.39
C SER A 114 15.69 -6.24 -4.46
N GLY A 115 15.39 -5.61 -3.32
CA GLY A 115 14.51 -4.46 -3.26
C GLY A 115 13.72 -4.42 -1.96
N VAL A 116 12.40 -4.31 -2.07
CA VAL A 116 11.46 -4.36 -0.96
C VAL A 116 10.61 -5.61 -1.08
N VAL A 117 10.47 -6.35 0.01
CA VAL A 117 9.58 -7.51 0.10
C VAL A 117 8.43 -7.18 1.03
N ILE A 118 7.20 -7.27 0.53
CA ILE A 118 5.96 -7.13 1.30
C ILE A 118 5.51 -8.52 1.69
N GLY A 119 5.37 -8.77 2.99
CA GLY A 119 4.82 -10.01 3.50
C GLY A 119 3.29 -10.00 3.54
N HIS A 120 2.69 -11.18 3.65
CA HIS A 120 1.24 -11.32 3.76
C HIS A 120 0.78 -11.08 5.21
N LEU A 121 -0.35 -10.41 5.38
CA LEU A 121 -1.02 -10.27 6.67
C LEU A 121 -2.45 -10.80 6.59
N SER A 122 -2.71 -11.88 7.31
CA SER A 122 -4.06 -12.43 7.47
C SER A 122 -4.78 -11.75 8.65
N PRO A 123 -5.87 -11.00 8.43
CA PRO A 123 -6.54 -10.26 9.49
C PRO A 123 -7.28 -11.19 10.46
N VAL A 124 -6.84 -11.23 11.72
CA VAL A 124 -7.52 -11.87 12.84
C VAL A 124 -8.46 -10.86 13.50
N LEU A 125 -9.74 -10.94 13.13
CA LEU A 125 -10.78 -10.09 13.73
C LEU A 125 -11.41 -10.79 14.92
N ALA A 126 -11.56 -10.08 16.04
CA ALA A 126 -12.27 -10.60 17.21
C ALA A 126 -13.70 -11.08 16.86
N ALA A 127 -14.20 -12.08 17.59
CA ALA A 127 -15.42 -12.83 17.26
C ALA A 127 -16.72 -12.02 17.15
N GLN A 128 -16.76 -10.77 17.66
CA GLN A 128 -17.96 -9.94 17.54
C GLN A 128 -18.21 -9.54 16.08
N ARG A 129 -19.44 -9.83 15.63
CA ARG A 129 -19.95 -9.55 14.28
C ARG A 129 -20.51 -8.14 14.23
N GLY A 130 -20.15 -7.38 13.20
CA GLY A 130 -20.71 -6.05 12.95
C GLY A 130 -20.38 -5.54 11.54
N PHE A 131 -21.18 -4.61 11.02
CA PHE A 131 -21.01 -4.07 9.68
C PHE A 131 -19.63 -3.43 9.47
N PHE A 132 -19.08 -2.77 10.49
CA PHE A 132 -17.75 -2.18 10.45
C PHE A 132 -16.64 -3.22 10.30
N ARG A 133 -16.65 -4.27 11.13
CA ARG A 133 -15.64 -5.34 11.05
C ARG A 133 -15.69 -6.09 9.72
N ASN A 134 -16.88 -6.28 9.17
CA ASN A 134 -17.02 -6.86 7.83
C ASN A 134 -16.47 -5.94 6.73
N ALA A 135 -16.60 -4.62 6.86
CA ALA A 135 -16.00 -3.68 5.92
C ALA A 135 -14.47 -3.71 6.00
N LEU A 136 -13.92 -3.76 7.22
CA LEU A 136 -12.48 -3.85 7.47
C LEU A 136 -11.89 -5.17 6.93
N ARG A 137 -12.53 -6.31 7.20
CA ARG A 137 -12.14 -7.61 6.63
C ARG A 137 -12.00 -7.54 5.11
N ARG A 138 -13.06 -7.05 4.44
CA ARG A 138 -13.11 -6.99 2.97
C ARG A 138 -12.05 -6.06 2.39
N TRP A 139 -11.66 -5.02 3.12
CA TRP A 139 -10.58 -4.14 2.69
C TRP A 139 -9.24 -4.87 2.73
N TRP A 140 -8.93 -5.57 3.83
CA TRP A 140 -7.71 -6.38 3.97
C TRP A 140 -7.64 -7.51 2.93
N GLU A 141 -8.73 -8.25 2.74
CA GLU A 141 -8.82 -9.30 1.70
C GLU A 141 -8.55 -8.71 0.31
N ALA A 142 -9.24 -7.62 -0.06
CA ALA A 142 -9.05 -7.00 -1.36
C ALA A 142 -7.62 -6.47 -1.59
N LYS A 143 -6.95 -5.99 -0.53
CA LYS A 143 -5.57 -5.50 -0.63
C LYS A 143 -4.60 -6.63 -0.97
N PHE A 144 -4.65 -7.75 -0.26
CA PHE A 144 -3.75 -8.88 -0.51
C PHE A 144 -4.14 -9.69 -1.75
N ASP A 145 -5.43 -9.75 -2.11
CA ASP A 145 -5.88 -10.32 -3.38
C ASP A 145 -5.30 -9.53 -4.57
N ALA A 146 -5.21 -8.20 -4.47
CA ALA A 146 -4.59 -7.37 -5.49
C ALA A 146 -3.07 -7.63 -5.58
N LEU A 147 -2.36 -7.65 -4.44
CA LEU A 147 -0.92 -7.96 -4.41
C LEU A 147 -0.59 -9.36 -4.95
N ALA A 148 -1.49 -10.32 -4.76
CA ALA A 148 -1.35 -11.68 -5.27
C ALA A 148 -1.70 -11.82 -6.76
N HIS A 149 -2.25 -10.78 -7.40
CA HIS A 149 -2.64 -10.85 -8.80
C HIS A 149 -1.41 -11.00 -9.71
N PRO A 150 -1.39 -11.97 -10.64
CA PRO A 150 -0.33 -12.07 -11.63
C PRO A 150 -0.22 -10.77 -12.43
N GLY A 151 0.99 -10.20 -12.50
CA GLY A 151 1.22 -8.93 -13.19
C GLY A 151 0.78 -7.70 -12.42
N HIS A 152 0.53 -7.81 -11.11
CA HIS A 152 0.34 -6.65 -10.24
C HIS A 152 1.49 -5.65 -10.43
N ARG A 153 1.12 -4.44 -10.87
CA ARG A 153 2.04 -3.32 -10.99
C ARG A 153 2.10 -2.63 -9.63
N PHE A 154 3.25 -2.67 -8.97
CA PHE A 154 3.35 -2.16 -7.62
C PHE A 154 3.15 -0.65 -7.55
N HIS A 155 2.46 -0.21 -6.50
CA HIS A 155 2.25 1.18 -6.15
C HIS A 155 3.00 1.53 -4.87
N ALA A 156 3.41 2.78 -4.73
CA ALA A 156 3.98 3.34 -3.50
C ALA A 156 3.13 3.10 -2.24
N PHE A 157 1.81 2.88 -2.42
CA PHE A 157 0.84 2.67 -1.34
C PHE A 157 0.63 1.17 -1.06
N ASP A 158 1.42 0.31 -1.71
CA ASP A 158 1.53 -1.12 -1.39
C ASP A 158 2.51 -1.39 -0.27
N LEU A 159 3.37 -0.42 0.08
CA LEU A 159 4.22 -0.54 1.26
C LEU A 159 3.34 -0.50 2.51
N LEU A 160 3.27 -1.63 3.23
CA LEU A 160 2.57 -1.76 4.49
C LEU A 160 3.58 -1.97 5.60
N SER A 161 3.72 -0.97 6.48
CA SER A 161 4.77 -0.97 7.52
C SER A 161 4.65 -2.08 8.58
N GLY A 162 3.55 -2.84 8.57
CA GLY A 162 3.30 -3.92 9.52
C GLY A 162 3.93 -5.27 9.19
N ASN A 163 4.39 -5.51 7.95
CA ASN A 163 5.15 -6.70 7.58
C ASN A 163 5.86 -6.49 6.23
N PHE A 164 7.06 -5.91 6.26
CA PHE A 164 7.89 -5.78 5.07
C PHE A 164 9.38 -5.83 5.41
N SER A 165 10.20 -6.07 4.40
CA SER A 165 11.65 -6.11 4.57
C SER A 165 12.41 -5.47 3.42
N LEU A 166 13.59 -4.95 3.73
CA LEU A 166 14.53 -4.37 2.77
C LEU A 166 15.94 -4.35 3.34
N ALA A 167 16.94 -4.20 2.47
CA ALA A 167 18.33 -4.08 2.90
C ALA A 167 18.54 -2.85 3.81
N ALA A 168 19.32 -3.00 4.87
CA ALA A 168 19.62 -1.90 5.80
C ALA A 168 20.28 -0.72 5.10
N GLU A 169 21.20 -0.99 4.16
CA GLU A 169 21.84 0.03 3.33
C GLU A 169 20.82 0.80 2.48
N LEU A 170 19.85 0.10 1.89
CA LEU A 170 18.80 0.74 1.09
C LEU A 170 17.93 1.65 1.96
N PHE A 171 17.51 1.18 3.14
CA PHE A 171 16.74 1.98 4.08
C PHE A 171 17.50 3.25 4.51
N ALA A 172 18.79 3.11 4.83
CA ALA A 172 19.65 4.24 5.19
C ALA A 172 19.84 5.23 4.04
N ARG A 173 20.09 4.74 2.81
CA ARG A 173 20.24 5.56 1.61
C ARG A 173 18.98 6.33 1.25
N CYS A 174 17.80 5.76 1.53
CA CYS A 174 16.55 6.47 1.34
C CYS A 174 16.29 7.50 2.44
N GLY A 175 16.94 7.41 3.61
CA GLY A 175 16.76 8.34 4.73
C GLY A 175 15.73 7.88 5.78
N GLY A 176 15.35 6.60 5.78
CA GLY A 176 14.36 6.04 6.71
C GLY A 176 12.96 6.64 6.56
N PHE A 177 12.07 6.43 7.53
CA PHE A 177 10.72 7.02 7.56
C PHE A 177 10.77 8.52 7.89
N ASP A 178 9.85 9.33 7.38
CA ASP A 178 9.71 10.73 7.81
C ASP A 178 9.03 10.80 9.21
N PRO A 179 9.75 11.20 10.28
CA PRO A 179 9.20 11.25 11.64
C PRO A 179 8.22 12.41 11.86
N SER A 180 8.08 13.34 10.92
CA SER A 180 7.08 14.42 10.97
C SER A 180 5.67 13.93 10.66
N LEU A 181 5.56 12.76 10.01
CA LEU A 181 4.29 12.11 9.72
C LEU A 181 3.80 11.28 10.92
N ARG A 182 2.49 11.29 11.13
CA ARG A 182 1.81 10.47 12.16
C ARG A 182 1.00 9.32 11.54
N CYS A 183 0.88 9.35 10.22
CA CYS A 183 0.11 8.45 9.39
C CYS A 183 0.74 8.45 8.00
N HIS A 184 0.61 7.35 7.26
CA HIS A 184 1.11 7.20 5.89
C HIS A 184 2.63 7.45 5.75
N GLU A 185 3.40 7.26 6.83
CA GLU A 185 4.86 7.29 6.78
C GLU A 185 5.42 6.20 5.86
N ASP A 186 4.71 5.09 5.72
CA ASP A 186 5.00 4.01 4.78
C ASP A 186 4.69 4.39 3.34
N TYR A 187 3.58 5.08 3.08
CA TYR A 187 3.28 5.58 1.73
C TYR A 187 4.34 6.58 1.28
N GLU A 188 4.77 7.49 2.15
CA GLU A 188 5.82 8.46 1.84
C GLU A 188 7.16 7.78 1.52
N LEU A 189 7.58 6.81 2.35
CA LEU A 189 8.77 6.00 2.06
C LEU A 189 8.61 5.21 0.75
N GLY A 190 7.43 4.65 0.50
CA GLY A 190 7.08 3.96 -0.73
C GLY A 190 7.22 4.84 -1.98
N ILE A 191 6.83 6.10 -1.90
CA ILE A 191 6.98 7.08 -2.99
C ILE A 191 8.48 7.25 -3.31
N ARG A 192 9.31 7.51 -2.29
CA ARG A 192 10.77 7.65 -2.47
C ARG A 192 11.39 6.38 -3.07
N LEU A 193 10.99 5.20 -2.60
CA LEU A 193 11.49 3.92 -3.11
C LEU A 193 11.12 3.71 -4.59
N VAL A 194 9.87 3.98 -4.97
CA VAL A 194 9.42 3.91 -6.37
C VAL A 194 10.16 4.91 -7.25
N HIS A 195 10.34 6.16 -6.79
CA HIS A 195 11.11 7.18 -7.52
C HIS A 195 12.58 6.79 -7.72
N HIS A 196 13.19 6.10 -6.76
CA HIS A 196 14.53 5.54 -6.92
C HIS A 196 14.57 4.26 -7.77
N GLY A 197 13.44 3.85 -8.35
CA GLY A 197 13.33 2.68 -9.23
C GLY A 197 13.53 1.34 -8.50
N ILE A 198 13.37 1.34 -7.18
CA ILE A 198 13.48 0.15 -6.34
C ILE A 198 12.33 -0.80 -6.64
N ARG A 199 12.65 -2.08 -6.79
CA ARG A 199 11.67 -3.13 -7.08
C ARG A 199 10.93 -3.53 -5.81
N PHE A 200 9.64 -3.76 -5.96
CA PHE A 200 8.79 -4.34 -4.93
C PHE A 200 8.53 -5.80 -5.28
N THR A 201 8.33 -6.63 -4.26
CA THR A 201 7.98 -8.03 -4.41
C THR A 201 7.01 -8.39 -3.31
N TYR A 202 5.95 -9.11 -3.66
CA TYR A 202 5.03 -9.67 -2.68
C TYR A 202 5.43 -11.12 -2.40
N ALA A 203 5.65 -11.45 -1.13
CA ALA A 203 6.00 -12.79 -0.66
C ALA A 203 4.85 -13.36 0.17
N PRO A 204 3.90 -14.11 -0.45
CA PRO A 204 2.78 -14.68 0.27
C PRO A 204 3.21 -15.67 1.34
N GLU A 205 4.39 -16.28 1.22
CA GLU A 205 4.94 -17.21 2.22
C GLU A 205 5.48 -16.49 3.47
N ALA A 206 5.78 -15.18 3.38
CA ALA A 206 6.19 -14.36 4.52
C ALA A 206 4.95 -13.87 5.29
N THR A 207 4.18 -14.83 5.83
CA THR A 207 2.86 -14.59 6.44
C THR A 207 2.95 -14.27 7.93
N GLY A 208 2.10 -13.35 8.37
CA GLY A 208 1.75 -13.15 9.78
C GLY A 208 0.25 -12.98 9.97
N ARG A 209 -0.25 -13.34 11.15
CA ARG A 209 -1.63 -13.09 11.57
C ARG A 209 -1.73 -11.73 12.24
N HIS A 210 -2.45 -10.80 11.64
CA HIS A 210 -2.62 -9.43 12.14
C HIS A 210 -3.83 -9.33 13.07
N HIS A 211 -3.60 -9.13 14.36
CA HIS A 211 -4.64 -8.96 15.38
C HIS A 211 -5.26 -7.57 15.29
N GLU A 212 -6.20 -7.43 14.35
CA GLU A 212 -6.84 -6.17 14.01
C GLU A 212 -7.84 -5.74 15.09
N LEU A 213 -7.46 -4.71 15.87
CA LEU A 213 -8.22 -4.16 16.99
C LEU A 213 -8.95 -2.85 16.64
N THR A 214 -8.87 -2.38 15.39
CA THR A 214 -9.49 -1.11 14.99
C THR A 214 -10.99 -1.11 15.24
N ASP A 215 -11.46 -0.10 15.97
CA ASP A 215 -12.88 0.20 16.15
C ASP A 215 -13.29 1.44 15.34
N LEU A 216 -14.57 1.75 15.34
CA LEU A 216 -15.10 2.90 14.61
C LEU A 216 -14.43 4.22 15.05
N ARG A 217 -14.18 4.40 16.35
CA ARG A 217 -13.58 5.64 16.86
C ARG A 217 -12.13 5.78 16.38
N GLY A 218 -11.37 4.70 16.44
CA GLY A 218 -10.01 4.59 15.92
C GLY A 218 -9.96 4.89 14.43
N ALA A 219 -10.88 4.32 13.64
CA ALA A 219 -10.94 4.57 12.20
C ALA A 219 -11.28 6.03 11.83
N LEU A 220 -12.21 6.66 12.56
CA LEU A 220 -12.53 8.08 12.34
C LEU A 220 -11.34 8.99 12.70
N ARG A 221 -10.66 8.71 13.81
CA ARG A 221 -9.42 9.41 14.19
C ARG A 221 -8.31 9.20 13.16
N ARG A 222 -8.11 7.96 12.71
CA ARG A 222 -7.13 7.63 11.66
C ARG A 222 -7.40 8.41 10.38
N LYS A 223 -8.66 8.52 9.94
CA LYS A 223 -9.01 9.33 8.76
C LYS A 223 -8.64 10.80 8.90
N PHE A 224 -8.78 11.38 10.09
CA PHE A 224 -8.29 12.74 10.36
C PHE A 224 -6.77 12.84 10.21
N GLU A 225 -6.02 11.89 10.77
CA GLU A 225 -4.56 11.83 10.64
C GLU A 225 -4.12 11.62 9.18
N GLU A 226 -4.82 10.77 8.42
CA GLU A 226 -4.61 10.57 6.98
C GLU A 226 -4.78 11.88 6.20
N GLY A 227 -5.84 12.64 6.48
CA GLY A 227 -6.08 13.92 5.82
C GLY A 227 -4.96 14.95 6.05
N GLN A 228 -4.34 14.95 7.24
CA GLN A 228 -3.16 15.78 7.51
C GLN A 228 -1.93 15.26 6.78
N ALA A 229 -1.68 13.95 6.88
CA ALA A 229 -0.53 13.30 6.26
C ALA A 229 -0.52 13.48 4.74
N ASP A 230 -1.65 13.26 4.07
CA ASP A 230 -1.74 13.33 2.62
C ASP A 230 -1.44 14.74 2.09
N VAL A 231 -1.83 15.80 2.81
CA VAL A 231 -1.42 17.17 2.43
C VAL A 231 0.09 17.36 2.58
N ARG A 232 0.69 16.88 3.67
CA ARG A 232 2.14 16.98 3.88
C ARG A 232 2.91 16.18 2.83
N ILE A 233 2.46 14.96 2.52
CA ILE A 233 3.00 14.12 1.45
C ILE A 233 2.88 14.85 0.12
N GLY A 234 1.71 15.38 -0.24
CA GLY A 234 1.52 16.11 -1.50
C GLY A 234 2.35 17.40 -1.60
N ARG A 235 2.81 17.98 -0.49
CA ARG A 235 3.75 19.13 -0.50
C ARG A 235 5.16 18.67 -0.88
N GLY A 236 5.62 17.55 -0.30
CA GLY A 236 6.93 16.96 -0.60
C GLY A 236 7.00 16.26 -1.95
N HIS A 237 5.88 15.71 -2.40
CA HIS A 237 5.73 14.85 -3.59
C HIS A 237 4.54 15.34 -4.45
N PRO A 238 4.64 16.49 -5.15
CA PRO A 238 3.49 17.05 -5.89
C PRO A 238 2.92 16.12 -6.96
N GLU A 239 3.76 15.30 -7.59
CA GLU A 239 3.37 14.32 -8.60
C GLU A 239 2.47 13.20 -8.04
N ILE A 240 2.46 12.93 -6.74
CA ILE A 240 1.57 11.91 -6.16
C ILE A 240 0.14 12.41 -5.90
N ARG A 241 -0.11 13.72 -5.91
CA ARG A 241 -1.42 14.31 -5.56
C ARG A 241 -2.61 13.68 -6.29
N PRO A 242 -2.55 13.35 -7.60
CA PRO A 242 -3.68 12.73 -8.28
C PRO A 242 -4.02 11.32 -7.78
N ALA A 243 -3.06 10.61 -7.17
CA ALA A 243 -3.27 9.29 -6.57
C ALA A 243 -3.81 9.36 -5.14
N LEU A 244 -3.64 10.49 -4.44
CA LEU A 244 -4.12 10.66 -3.07
C LEU A 244 -5.66 10.76 -3.00
N PRO A 245 -6.30 10.24 -1.92
CA PRO A 245 -7.74 10.31 -1.72
C PRO A 245 -8.33 11.71 -1.88
N MET A 246 -7.58 12.77 -1.53
CA MET A 246 -8.03 14.16 -1.67
C MET A 246 -8.60 14.49 -3.05
N THR A 247 -8.01 13.96 -4.12
CA THR A 247 -8.42 14.26 -5.51
C THR A 247 -9.74 13.59 -5.87
N ARG A 248 -9.99 12.39 -5.36
CA ARG A 248 -11.22 11.61 -5.60
C ARG A 248 -12.35 12.03 -4.68
N LEU A 249 -12.03 12.49 -3.48
CA LEU A 249 -12.99 12.84 -2.46
C LEU A 249 -13.55 14.25 -2.64
N LEU A 250 -12.93 15.16 -3.40
CA LEU A 250 -13.51 16.48 -3.65
C LEU A 250 -14.96 16.40 -4.16
N PRO A 251 -15.89 17.20 -3.62
CA PRO A 251 -17.30 17.12 -3.99
C PRO A 251 -17.54 17.71 -5.40
N ARG A 252 -17.37 16.87 -6.44
CA ARG A 252 -17.57 17.24 -7.86
C ARG A 252 -19.02 17.57 -8.25
N ARG A 253 -20.03 17.12 -7.47
CA ARG A 253 -21.46 17.38 -7.75
C ARG A 253 -22.18 18.12 -6.61
N ALA A 254 -23.28 18.80 -6.92
CA ALA A 254 -24.20 19.35 -5.93
C ALA A 254 -24.84 18.22 -5.09
N GLY A 255 -24.85 18.34 -3.76
CA GLY A 255 -25.41 17.32 -2.85
C GLY A 255 -24.89 17.41 -1.42
N GLY A 256 -25.33 16.49 -0.55
CA GLY A 256 -25.03 16.49 0.90
C GLY A 256 -23.54 16.48 1.25
N ARG A 257 -22.68 15.93 0.38
CA ARG A 257 -21.22 15.97 0.56
C ARG A 257 -20.62 17.38 0.50
N ARG A 258 -21.23 18.33 -0.23
CA ARG A 258 -20.80 19.74 -0.20
C ARG A 258 -21.06 20.39 1.17
N VAL A 259 -22.13 19.98 1.86
CA VAL A 259 -22.44 20.49 3.21
C VAL A 259 -21.37 20.02 4.19
N TRP A 260 -21.07 18.71 4.22
CA TRP A 260 -20.01 18.16 5.05
C TRP A 260 -18.64 18.77 4.76
N PHE A 261 -18.31 18.98 3.48
CA PHE A 261 -17.07 19.65 3.08
C PHE A 261 -17.00 21.09 3.61
N ARG A 262 -18.07 21.87 3.45
CA ARG A 262 -18.14 23.24 4.01
C ARG A 262 -18.06 23.25 5.54
N LEU A 263 -18.73 22.31 6.21
CA LEU A 263 -18.62 22.18 7.66
C LEU A 263 -17.20 21.82 8.08
N ALA A 264 -16.48 21.02 7.30
CA ALA A 264 -15.12 20.62 7.62
C ALA A 264 -14.12 21.79 7.59
N PHE A 265 -14.27 22.71 6.63
CA PHE A 265 -13.38 23.86 6.44
C PHE A 265 -13.85 25.14 7.14
N ALA A 266 -15.16 25.43 7.16
CA ALA A 266 -15.67 26.75 7.57
C ALA A 266 -16.40 26.76 8.92
N ARG A 267 -16.87 25.61 9.41
CA ARG A 267 -17.63 25.51 10.68
C ARG A 267 -17.30 24.22 11.43
N SER A 268 -16.02 24.03 11.70
CA SER A 268 -15.47 22.80 12.28
C SER A 268 -16.18 22.36 13.56
N SER A 269 -16.41 23.26 14.52
CA SER A 269 -17.07 22.92 15.79
C SER A 269 -18.49 22.35 15.63
N GLY A 270 -19.29 22.98 14.77
CA GLY A 270 -20.64 22.52 14.44
C GLY A 270 -20.63 21.22 13.64
N GLY A 271 -19.69 21.08 12.71
CA GLY A 271 -19.49 19.86 11.94
C GLY A 271 -19.07 18.67 12.80
N ASP A 272 -18.12 18.87 13.73
CA ASP A 272 -17.58 17.82 14.60
C ASP A 272 -18.70 17.30 15.52
N THR A 273 -19.55 18.20 16.02
CA THR A 273 -20.74 17.87 16.81
C THR A 273 -21.75 17.06 15.98
N ALA A 274 -22.03 17.49 14.75
CA ALA A 274 -22.93 16.79 13.83
C ALA A 274 -22.38 15.39 13.45
N ALA A 275 -21.07 15.28 13.19
CA ALA A 275 -20.41 14.03 12.89
C ALA A 275 -20.44 13.06 14.09
N ALA A 276 -20.24 13.56 15.32
CA ALA A 276 -20.38 12.76 16.53
C ALA A 276 -21.82 12.25 16.72
N ALA A 277 -22.83 13.07 16.45
CA ALA A 277 -24.24 12.64 16.48
C ALA A 277 -24.54 11.59 15.40
N ALA A 278 -24.05 11.80 14.18
CA ALA A 278 -24.16 10.84 13.07
C ALA A 278 -23.44 9.51 13.36
N ALA A 279 -22.30 9.52 14.06
CA ALA A 279 -21.62 8.29 14.47
C ALA A 279 -22.48 7.45 15.44
N ARG A 280 -23.30 8.07 16.30
CA ARG A 280 -24.26 7.35 17.16
C ARG A 280 -25.39 6.73 16.35
N LEU A 281 -25.82 7.38 15.26
CA LEU A 281 -26.85 6.86 14.35
C LEU A 281 -26.41 5.56 13.66
N LEU A 282 -25.11 5.34 13.42
CA LEU A 282 -24.60 4.07 12.88
C LEU A 282 -25.02 2.87 13.76
N GLN A 283 -24.98 3.00 15.09
CA GLN A 283 -25.40 1.91 15.99
C GLN A 283 -26.90 1.61 15.88
N ALA A 284 -27.73 2.64 15.65
CA ALA A 284 -29.16 2.45 15.42
C ALA A 284 -29.43 1.81 14.05
N LEU A 285 -28.76 2.27 12.99
CA LEU A 285 -28.88 1.68 11.65
C LEU A 285 -28.43 0.22 11.62
N GLU A 286 -27.40 -0.13 12.39
CA GLU A 286 -26.93 -1.51 12.53
C GLU A 286 -27.93 -2.39 13.27
N ARG A 287 -28.51 -1.92 14.39
CA ARG A 287 -29.60 -2.62 15.10
C ARG A 287 -30.81 -2.86 14.21
N LEU A 288 -31.14 -1.89 13.36
CA LEU A 288 -32.22 -1.97 12.37
C LEU A 288 -31.81 -2.74 11.09
N ARG A 289 -30.59 -3.27 11.01
CA ARG A 289 -30.01 -3.99 9.86
C ARG A 289 -30.07 -3.23 8.53
N LEU A 290 -30.07 -1.89 8.57
CA LEU A 290 -30.14 -1.02 7.40
C LEU A 290 -28.77 -0.82 6.73
N ARG A 291 -28.19 -1.91 6.21
CA ARG A 291 -26.80 -1.98 5.70
C ARG A 291 -26.44 -0.88 4.68
N SER A 292 -27.30 -0.61 3.70
CA SER A 292 -26.99 0.38 2.65
C SER A 292 -27.02 1.82 3.15
N ARG A 293 -27.86 2.14 4.14
CA ARG A 293 -27.88 3.46 4.80
C ARG A 293 -26.69 3.60 5.74
N TRP A 294 -26.39 2.55 6.49
CA TRP A 294 -25.23 2.47 7.37
C TRP A 294 -23.92 2.70 6.60
N ARG A 295 -23.73 2.01 5.47
CA ARG A 295 -22.51 2.12 4.66
C ARG A 295 -22.31 3.54 4.13
N ARG A 296 -23.36 4.15 3.56
CA ARG A 296 -23.31 5.53 3.08
C ARG A 296 -22.95 6.52 4.20
N LEU A 297 -23.55 6.36 5.38
CA LEU A 297 -23.26 7.22 6.52
C LEU A 297 -21.82 7.04 7.02
N LEU A 298 -21.31 5.81 7.07
CA LEU A 298 -19.92 5.55 7.42
C LEU A 298 -18.99 6.23 6.40
N ASP A 299 -19.23 6.04 5.11
CA ASP A 299 -18.41 6.63 4.04
C ASP A 299 -18.38 8.16 4.14
N ASP A 300 -19.53 8.80 4.41
CA ASP A 300 -19.63 10.25 4.60
C ASP A 300 -18.89 10.71 5.87
N LEU A 301 -18.95 9.95 6.97
CA LEU A 301 -18.21 10.26 8.20
C LEU A 301 -16.70 10.11 8.03
N LEU A 302 -16.23 9.04 7.40
CA LEU A 302 -14.80 8.85 7.09
C LEU A 302 -14.29 9.96 6.18
N THR A 303 -15.06 10.33 5.16
CA THR A 303 -14.74 11.45 4.26
C THR A 303 -14.71 12.78 4.99
N TYR A 304 -15.66 13.02 5.90
CA TYR A 304 -15.71 14.23 6.71
C TYR A 304 -14.45 14.38 7.57
N TRP A 305 -14.06 13.35 8.32
CA TRP A 305 -12.88 13.40 9.18
C TRP A 305 -11.59 13.54 8.37
N TYR A 306 -11.52 12.93 7.19
CA TYR A 306 -10.43 13.16 6.24
C TYR A 306 -10.32 14.63 5.83
N TRP A 307 -11.42 15.27 5.42
CA TRP A 307 -11.40 16.71 5.13
C TRP A 307 -11.10 17.58 6.35
N ARG A 308 -11.54 17.18 7.55
CA ARG A 308 -11.17 17.86 8.80
C ARG A 308 -9.68 17.84 9.04
N GLY A 309 -9.02 16.72 8.74
CA GLY A 309 -7.56 16.61 8.75
C GLY A 309 -6.91 17.55 7.75
N MET A 310 -7.36 17.51 6.48
CA MET A 310 -6.87 18.42 5.44
C MET A 310 -7.01 19.89 5.84
N ALA A 311 -8.14 20.27 6.45
CA ALA A 311 -8.42 21.65 6.86
C ALA A 311 -7.51 22.16 8.00
N GLN A 312 -6.78 21.28 8.70
CA GLN A 312 -5.72 21.71 9.62
C GLN A 312 -4.45 22.13 8.87
N GLU A 313 -4.21 21.57 7.70
CA GLU A 313 -3.05 21.84 6.88
C GLU A 313 -3.32 22.92 5.83
N LEU A 314 -4.55 23.01 5.34
CA LEU A 314 -4.98 23.92 4.27
C LEU A 314 -6.07 24.85 4.83
N PRO A 315 -5.82 26.18 4.85
CA PRO A 315 -6.65 27.11 5.62
C PRO A 315 -8.06 27.29 5.06
N THR A 316 -8.27 27.01 3.77
CA THR A 316 -9.57 27.22 3.11
C THR A 316 -9.89 26.12 2.11
N ALA A 317 -11.17 26.00 1.77
CA ALA A 317 -11.63 25.11 0.70
C ALA A 317 -11.04 25.49 -0.68
N SER A 318 -10.77 26.78 -0.92
CA SER A 318 -10.10 27.24 -2.16
C SER A 318 -8.66 26.75 -2.19
N ALA A 319 -7.93 26.91 -1.10
CA ALA A 319 -6.56 26.43 -0.97
C ALA A 319 -6.48 24.91 -1.18
N ALA A 320 -7.50 24.15 -0.75
CA ALA A 320 -7.57 22.71 -1.02
C ALA A 320 -7.82 22.39 -2.49
N ALA A 321 -8.67 23.14 -3.20
CA ALA A 321 -8.87 22.97 -4.63
C ALA A 321 -7.60 23.32 -5.42
N GLU A 322 -7.00 24.48 -5.14
CA GLU A 322 -5.75 24.93 -5.77
C GLU A 322 -4.59 23.96 -5.54
N PHE A 323 -4.49 23.39 -4.33
CA PHE A 323 -3.47 22.40 -4.01
C PHE A 323 -3.60 21.13 -4.86
N ILE A 324 -4.84 20.70 -5.11
CA ILE A 324 -5.16 19.50 -5.91
C ILE A 324 -4.99 19.76 -7.41
N ASP A 325 -5.39 20.94 -7.89
CA ASP A 325 -5.34 21.31 -9.30
C ASP A 325 -3.94 21.76 -9.77
N GLY A 326 -2.97 21.87 -8.86
CA GLY A 326 -1.58 22.22 -9.17
C GLY A 326 -0.98 21.31 -10.25
N ALA A 327 -0.21 21.92 -11.16
CA ALA A 327 0.36 21.23 -12.32
C ALA A 327 1.19 20.00 -11.93
N VAL A 328 0.81 18.84 -12.47
CA VAL A 328 1.56 17.59 -12.38
C VAL A 328 2.68 17.62 -13.42
N ALA A 329 3.88 17.18 -13.05
CA ALA A 329 5.01 17.10 -13.97
C ALA A 329 4.67 16.28 -15.23
N PRO A 330 5.23 16.62 -16.40
CA PRO A 330 5.08 15.81 -17.60
C PRO A 330 5.61 14.39 -17.33
N VAL A 331 4.82 13.39 -17.71
CA VAL A 331 5.16 11.98 -17.52
C VAL A 331 5.88 11.45 -18.75
N SER A 332 6.92 10.63 -18.53
CA SER A 332 7.63 9.99 -19.63
C SER A 332 6.70 9.03 -20.39
N GLU A 333 6.58 9.23 -21.70
CA GLU A 333 5.78 8.40 -22.59
C GLU A 333 6.71 7.78 -23.65
N LEU A 334 6.60 6.47 -23.83
CA LEU A 334 7.35 5.72 -24.84
C LEU A 334 6.39 5.20 -25.91
N ASP A 335 6.71 5.41 -27.18
CA ASP A 335 6.07 4.72 -28.30
C ASP A 335 6.87 3.46 -28.63
N LEU A 336 6.27 2.28 -28.41
CA LEU A 336 6.93 0.98 -28.49
C LEU A 336 6.33 0.11 -29.61
N ASP A 337 7.14 -0.19 -30.62
CA ASP A 337 6.81 -1.09 -31.72
C ASP A 337 7.16 -2.53 -31.39
N LEU A 338 6.17 -3.42 -31.37
CA LEU A 338 6.37 -4.84 -31.09
C LEU A 338 6.87 -5.65 -32.30
N ARG A 339 7.05 -5.04 -33.48
CA ARG A 339 7.64 -5.72 -34.65
C ARG A 339 9.09 -6.15 -34.44
N GLY A 340 9.85 -5.43 -33.61
CA GLY A 340 11.22 -5.82 -33.22
C GLY A 340 11.30 -7.13 -32.41
N GLY A 341 10.14 -7.63 -31.97
CA GLY A 341 10.02 -8.84 -31.17
C GLY A 341 10.04 -8.57 -29.67
N MET A 342 9.66 -9.58 -28.89
CA MET A 342 9.42 -9.42 -27.45
C MET A 342 10.70 -9.06 -26.68
N ALA A 343 11.84 -9.70 -26.99
CA ALA A 343 13.08 -9.49 -26.25
C ALA A 343 13.60 -8.05 -26.40
N GLU A 344 13.53 -7.49 -27.61
CA GLU A 344 13.89 -6.09 -27.87
C GLU A 344 12.95 -5.14 -27.13
N ALA A 345 11.64 -5.36 -27.23
CA ALA A 345 10.64 -4.54 -26.57
C ALA A 345 10.81 -4.53 -25.03
N GLN A 346 11.13 -5.69 -24.45
CA GLN A 346 11.42 -5.80 -23.02
C GLN A 346 12.71 -5.07 -22.63
N GLY A 347 13.77 -5.19 -23.44
CA GLY A 347 15.02 -4.45 -23.23
C GLY A 347 14.82 -2.94 -23.23
N ILE A 348 14.09 -2.41 -24.22
CA ILE A 348 13.75 -0.98 -24.29
C ILE A 348 12.99 -0.54 -23.04
N LEU A 349 12.02 -1.32 -22.56
CA LEU A 349 11.27 -0.96 -21.34
C LEU A 349 12.15 -0.98 -20.08
N ASP A 350 13.02 -1.97 -19.93
CA ASP A 350 13.90 -2.08 -18.76
C ASP A 350 14.97 -0.97 -18.71
N GLU A 351 15.39 -0.48 -19.88
CA GLU A 351 16.31 0.64 -20.06
C GLU A 351 15.62 1.99 -19.83
N THR A 352 14.52 2.25 -20.54
CA THR A 352 13.85 3.57 -20.56
C THR A 352 12.95 3.83 -19.37
N ARG A 353 12.36 2.76 -18.78
CA ARG A 353 11.46 2.81 -17.62
C ARG A 353 10.42 3.93 -17.73
N PRO A 354 9.55 3.90 -18.75
CA PRO A 354 8.61 4.99 -18.98
C PRO A 354 7.42 4.88 -18.01
N ALA A 355 6.81 6.01 -17.69
CA ALA A 355 5.59 6.04 -16.89
C ALA A 355 4.37 5.60 -17.72
N ALA A 356 4.38 5.89 -19.02
CA ALA A 356 3.33 5.57 -19.99
C ALA A 356 3.91 4.91 -21.26
N VAL A 357 3.16 4.04 -21.92
CA VAL A 357 3.59 3.35 -23.14
C VAL A 357 2.47 3.29 -24.17
N ARG A 358 2.70 3.80 -25.38
CA ARG A 358 1.86 3.50 -26.55
C ARG A 358 2.40 2.24 -27.20
N LEU A 359 1.61 1.18 -27.17
CA LEU A 359 1.95 -0.08 -27.81
C LEU A 359 1.41 -0.10 -29.24
N ARG A 360 2.25 -0.44 -30.20
CA ARG A 360 1.86 -0.64 -31.59
C ARG A 360 2.53 -1.86 -32.21
N PHE A 361 1.95 -2.36 -33.28
CA PHE A 361 2.57 -3.33 -34.19
C PHE A 361 2.64 -2.68 -35.57
N GLY A 362 3.82 -2.19 -35.93
CA GLY A 362 3.98 -1.35 -37.11
C GLY A 362 3.17 -0.06 -37.03
N THR A 363 2.28 0.15 -37.98
CA THR A 363 1.42 1.35 -37.99
C THR A 363 0.13 1.17 -37.18
N GLN A 364 -0.12 -0.03 -36.65
CA GLN A 364 -1.37 -0.37 -35.99
C GLN A 364 -1.24 -0.23 -34.46
N GLY A 365 -2.09 0.60 -33.86
CA GLY A 365 -2.16 0.72 -32.40
C GLY A 365 -2.71 -0.55 -31.74
N ILE A 366 -2.14 -0.92 -30.60
CA ILE A 366 -2.57 -2.05 -29.78
C ILE A 366 -3.28 -1.55 -28.52
N ALA A 367 -2.61 -0.68 -27.76
CA ALA A 367 -3.10 -0.14 -26.50
C ALA A 367 -2.29 1.07 -26.06
N HIS A 368 -2.87 1.88 -25.17
CA HIS A 368 -2.17 2.90 -24.42
C HIS A 368 -2.12 2.50 -22.95
N LEU A 369 -0.91 2.28 -22.45
CA LEU A 369 -0.62 2.05 -21.05
C LEU A 369 -0.41 3.40 -20.37
N LEU A 370 -1.41 3.86 -19.63
CA LEU A 370 -1.44 5.17 -18.99
C LEU A 370 -0.44 5.28 -17.83
N PRO A 371 0.03 6.50 -17.54
CA PRO A 371 0.75 6.77 -16.32
C PRO A 371 -0.19 6.66 -15.13
N VAL A 372 0.25 5.96 -14.09
CA VAL A 372 -0.44 5.88 -12.80
C VAL A 372 0.48 6.51 -11.75
N PRO A 373 0.17 7.71 -11.23
CA PRO A 373 1.05 8.37 -10.26
C PRO A 373 1.28 7.48 -9.04
N GLY A 374 2.54 7.28 -8.66
CA GLY A 374 2.94 6.40 -7.56
C GLY A 374 3.08 4.92 -7.93
N ALA A 375 2.65 4.51 -9.12
CA ALA A 375 2.98 3.18 -9.63
C ALA A 375 4.43 3.14 -10.12
N GLU A 376 5.06 1.97 -10.01
CA GLU A 376 6.37 1.78 -10.59
C GLU A 376 6.35 1.99 -12.12
N PRO A 377 7.47 2.42 -12.74
CA PRO A 377 7.55 2.53 -14.18
C PRO A 377 7.30 1.20 -14.89
N TRP A 378 6.93 1.26 -16.18
CA TRP A 378 6.81 0.06 -17.00
C TRP A 378 8.16 -0.63 -17.17
N ARG A 379 8.15 -1.97 -17.15
CA ARG A 379 9.32 -2.86 -17.25
C ARG A 379 9.00 -3.99 -18.23
N GLY A 380 10.03 -4.67 -18.73
CA GLY A 380 9.86 -5.78 -19.67
C GLY A 380 9.00 -6.92 -19.11
N GLU A 381 9.03 -7.17 -17.80
CA GLU A 381 8.22 -8.22 -17.18
C GLU A 381 6.71 -7.93 -17.19
N HIS A 382 6.32 -6.64 -17.15
CA HIS A 382 4.91 -6.25 -17.23
C HIS A 382 4.33 -6.51 -18.62
N LEU A 383 5.14 -6.30 -19.66
CA LEU A 383 4.71 -6.38 -21.06
C LEU A 383 4.17 -7.77 -21.41
N VAL A 384 4.91 -8.82 -21.04
CA VAL A 384 4.52 -10.22 -21.35
C VAL A 384 3.20 -10.58 -20.68
N LEU A 385 3.05 -10.24 -19.40
CA LEU A 385 1.85 -10.54 -18.63
C LEU A 385 0.63 -9.78 -19.17
N ILE A 386 0.78 -8.49 -19.46
CA ILE A 386 -0.31 -7.67 -20.01
C ILE A 386 -0.72 -8.14 -21.41
N LEU A 387 0.23 -8.49 -22.28
CA LEU A 387 -0.07 -9.03 -23.60
C LEU A 387 -0.81 -10.37 -23.51
N GLY A 388 -0.36 -11.27 -22.63
CA GLY A 388 -0.99 -12.58 -22.46
C GLY A 388 -2.37 -12.52 -21.79
N MET A 389 -2.55 -11.64 -20.80
CA MET A 389 -3.77 -11.61 -19.98
C MET A 389 -4.83 -10.65 -20.53
N HIS A 390 -4.43 -9.54 -21.15
CA HIS A 390 -5.34 -8.43 -21.46
C HIS A 390 -5.32 -8.01 -22.93
N LEU A 391 -4.18 -8.11 -23.63
CA LEU A 391 -4.01 -7.52 -24.95
C LEU A 391 -3.79 -8.52 -26.09
N THR A 392 -4.04 -9.81 -25.87
CA THR A 392 -3.89 -10.85 -26.90
C THR A 392 -4.74 -10.56 -28.14
N ARG A 393 -6.00 -10.12 -27.94
CA ARG A 393 -6.90 -9.81 -29.06
C ARG A 393 -6.48 -8.56 -29.84
N PRO A 394 -6.23 -7.40 -29.19
CA PRO A 394 -5.69 -6.23 -29.88
C PRO A 394 -4.40 -6.54 -30.67
N LEU A 395 -3.46 -7.28 -30.08
CA LEU A 395 -2.20 -7.65 -30.73
C LEU A 395 -2.44 -8.48 -32.02
N LEU A 396 -3.23 -9.55 -31.94
CA LEU A 396 -3.51 -10.38 -33.11
C LEU A 396 -4.23 -9.61 -34.23
N ARG A 397 -5.12 -8.66 -33.87
CA ARG A 397 -5.76 -7.78 -34.85
C ARG A 397 -4.72 -6.89 -35.54
N ALA A 398 -3.84 -6.26 -34.77
CA ALA A 398 -2.79 -5.40 -35.29
C ALA A 398 -1.84 -6.16 -36.24
N MET A 399 -1.40 -7.37 -35.86
CA MET A 399 -0.54 -8.22 -36.70
C MET A 399 -1.21 -8.66 -38.01
N ALA A 400 -2.52 -8.96 -37.98
CA ALA A 400 -3.26 -9.31 -39.18
C ALA A 400 -3.44 -8.12 -40.13
N GLN A 401 -3.67 -6.91 -39.59
CA GLN A 401 -3.78 -5.68 -40.36
C GLN A 401 -2.45 -5.23 -40.97
N ASP A 402 -1.34 -5.46 -40.28
CA ASP A 402 0.03 -5.22 -40.77
C ASP A 402 0.47 -6.25 -41.83
N GLY A 403 -0.28 -7.35 -42.02
CA GLY A 403 0.04 -8.41 -42.99
C GLY A 403 1.07 -9.42 -42.50
N SER A 404 1.52 -9.29 -41.25
CA SER A 404 2.51 -10.18 -40.60
C SER A 404 1.97 -11.57 -40.26
N ILE A 405 0.64 -11.76 -40.30
CA ILE A 405 0.00 -13.08 -40.23
C ILE A 405 -0.94 -13.21 -41.44
N THR A 406 -0.71 -14.21 -42.29
CA THR A 406 -1.59 -14.54 -43.43
C THR A 406 -2.55 -15.69 -43.04
N PRO A 407 -3.86 -15.62 -43.36
CA PRO A 407 -4.83 -16.62 -42.89
C PRO A 407 -4.58 -18.03 -43.49
N PRO A 408 -4.91 -19.09 -42.73
CA PRO A 408 -6.28 -19.63 -42.78
C PRO A 408 -6.97 -19.57 -41.41
N PHE A 409 -6.65 -18.58 -40.59
CA PHE A 409 -7.25 -18.42 -39.27
C PHE A 409 -8.48 -17.52 -39.34
N ASN A 410 -9.66 -18.08 -39.05
CA ASN A 410 -10.88 -17.30 -38.88
C ASN A 410 -10.74 -16.48 -37.58
N VAL A 411 -10.23 -15.25 -37.70
CA VAL A 411 -10.00 -14.30 -36.60
C VAL A 411 -11.26 -14.14 -35.75
N LYS A 412 -12.46 -14.18 -36.35
CA LYS A 412 -13.75 -14.12 -35.65
C LYS A 412 -13.92 -15.30 -34.67
N ARG A 413 -13.55 -16.51 -35.09
CA ARG A 413 -13.65 -17.74 -34.26
C ARG A 413 -12.68 -17.71 -33.08
N LEU A 414 -11.47 -17.16 -33.24
CA LEU A 414 -10.50 -17.00 -32.15
C LEU A 414 -10.90 -15.88 -31.17
N LEU A 415 -11.49 -14.79 -31.69
CA LEU A 415 -12.09 -13.72 -30.89
C LEU A 415 -13.33 -14.20 -30.13
N ASP A 416 -14.08 -15.18 -30.64
CA ASP A 416 -15.20 -15.78 -29.91
C ASP A 416 -14.73 -16.79 -28.84
N LEU A 417 -13.64 -17.54 -29.09
CA LEU A 417 -13.07 -18.53 -28.16
C LEU A 417 -12.37 -17.90 -26.94
N THR A 418 -11.86 -16.68 -27.06
CA THR A 418 -11.13 -15.99 -25.98
C THR A 418 -12.04 -15.08 -25.16
N ARG A 419 -13.37 -15.29 -25.15
CA ARG A 419 -14.33 -14.49 -24.33
C ARG A 419 -14.13 -14.86 -22.86
N ALA A 420 -13.01 -14.44 -22.28
CA ALA A 420 -12.85 -14.42 -20.84
C ALA A 420 -13.88 -13.43 -20.28
N PRO A 421 -14.65 -13.78 -19.25
CA PRO A 421 -15.41 -12.78 -18.52
C PRO A 421 -14.39 -11.79 -17.95
N ALA A 422 -14.45 -10.53 -18.39
CA ALA A 422 -13.68 -9.45 -17.79
C ALA A 422 -14.12 -9.33 -16.33
N ARG A 423 -13.45 -10.07 -15.43
CA ARG A 423 -13.66 -9.95 -13.98
C ARG A 423 -13.02 -8.66 -13.44
N TYR A 424 -12.20 -7.98 -14.24
CA TYR A 424 -11.42 -6.83 -13.84
C TYR A 424 -11.59 -5.68 -14.84
N ASP A 425 -11.78 -4.46 -14.33
CA ASP A 425 -11.81 -3.24 -15.14
C ASP A 425 -10.37 -2.86 -15.52
N LEU A 426 -10.02 -2.99 -16.80
CA LEU A 426 -8.68 -2.70 -17.32
C LEU A 426 -8.22 -1.26 -17.02
N ARG A 427 -9.16 -0.34 -16.80
CA ARG A 427 -8.86 1.05 -16.44
C ARG A 427 -8.26 1.16 -15.03
N GLU A 428 -8.57 0.25 -14.13
CA GLU A 428 -7.96 0.22 -12.79
C GLU A 428 -6.46 -0.12 -12.86
N TYR A 429 -6.02 -0.77 -13.94
CA TYR A 429 -4.62 -1.09 -14.22
C TYR A 429 -3.95 -0.08 -15.16
N GLY A 430 -4.66 0.99 -15.53
CA GLY A 430 -4.15 2.01 -16.46
C GLY A 430 -4.02 1.51 -17.90
N ILE A 431 -4.84 0.56 -18.34
CA ILE A 431 -4.78 0.00 -19.69
C ILE A 431 -5.98 0.48 -20.50
N GLU A 432 -5.73 1.21 -21.59
CA GLU A 432 -6.74 1.61 -22.58
C GLU A 432 -6.52 0.84 -23.89
N PRO A 433 -7.46 -0.05 -24.29
CA PRO A 433 -7.37 -0.76 -25.56
C PRO A 433 -7.44 0.21 -26.76
N GLY A 434 -6.59 -0.05 -27.76
CA GLY A 434 -6.49 0.74 -29.00
C GLY A 434 -7.52 0.38 -30.06
#